data_AF-A0A3D4PXN9-F1
#
_entry.id   AF-A0A3D4PXN9-F1
#
_cell.length_a   1.000
_cell.length_b   1.000
_cell.length_c   1.000
_cell.angle_alpha   90.00
_cell.angle_beta   90.00
_cell.angle_gamma   90.00
#
_symmetry.space_group_name_H-M   'P 1'
#
loop_
_entity.id
_entity.type
_entity.pdbx_description
1 polymer ?
#
loop_
_entity_poly.entity_id
_entity_poly.type
_entity_poly.pdbx_seq_one_letter_code
_entity_poly.pdbx_strand_id
1 'polypeptide(L)'
;MLDSKFCLSIAISTCLLTLTACGGGGGGSNKTTTGENNTSSSNQSSSVANNPDFDAVTGVYDASITNNGIKDESYLYISGSGKITAYNYLGDSKDVGNNCYRVATEKETNAVIDGKTLTFSKANSEYTTTINDNTIVWQLDTNSNSISKIVYGGSITSSKIALTVAGSSLVVDSKKITSPNITDITSSLCK
;
A
#
# COMPACT_ATOMS: atom_id res chain seq x y z
N MET A 1 22.22 -17.69 -47.69
CA MET A 1 23.37 -16.88 -47.22
C MET A 1 23.12 -15.45 -47.66
N LEU A 2 22.64 -14.61 -46.75
CA LEU A 2 22.56 -13.17 -46.90
C LEU A 2 22.70 -12.59 -45.49
N ASP A 3 23.89 -12.04 -45.25
CA ASP A 3 24.30 -11.33 -44.05
C ASP A 3 23.45 -10.09 -43.83
N SER A 4 22.98 -9.89 -42.61
CA SER A 4 22.51 -8.58 -42.14
C SER A 4 23.26 -8.23 -40.85
N LYS A 5 24.23 -7.33 -41.01
CA LYS A 5 25.02 -6.73 -39.93
C LYS A 5 24.19 -5.60 -39.33
N PHE A 6 23.70 -5.80 -38.11
CA PHE A 6 23.18 -4.69 -37.28
C PHE A 6 24.34 -4.11 -36.47
N CYS A 7 24.80 -2.94 -36.90
CA CYS A 7 25.70 -2.08 -36.13
C CYS A 7 24.82 -1.11 -35.32
N LEU A 8 24.71 -1.31 -34.01
CA LEU A 8 24.07 -0.35 -33.11
C LEU A 8 25.10 0.15 -32.10
N SER A 9 25.72 1.29 -32.42
CA SER A 9 26.52 2.08 -31.49
C SER A 9 25.59 2.83 -30.54
N ILE A 10 25.61 2.48 -29.26
CA ILE A 10 25.04 3.33 -28.20
C ILE A 10 26.20 3.76 -27.31
N ALA A 11 26.64 5.00 -27.54
CA ALA A 11 27.45 5.77 -26.60
C ALA A 11 26.48 6.48 -25.65
N ILE A 12 26.51 6.15 -24.35
CA ILE A 12 25.82 6.94 -23.33
C ILE A 12 26.83 7.36 -22.27
N SER A 13 26.92 8.68 -22.19
CA SER A 13 27.81 9.50 -21.40
C SER A 13 27.59 9.32 -19.89
N THR A 14 28.67 9.02 -19.18
CA THR A 14 28.80 9.17 -17.73
C THR A 14 28.70 10.64 -17.32
N CYS A 15 27.73 10.98 -16.48
CA CYS A 15 27.72 12.24 -15.74
C CYS A 15 27.79 11.93 -14.24
N LEU A 16 28.98 12.11 -13.67
CA LEU A 16 29.22 12.15 -12.22
C LEU A 16 28.76 13.51 -11.69
N LEU A 17 27.89 13.52 -10.69
CA LEU A 17 27.67 14.67 -9.82
C LEU A 17 27.84 14.22 -8.37
N THR A 18 29.01 14.56 -7.80
CA THR A 18 29.28 14.52 -6.37
C THR A 18 28.80 15.83 -5.74
N LEU A 19 27.89 15.77 -4.78
CA LEU A 19 27.70 16.83 -3.81
C LEU A 19 28.07 16.32 -2.42
N THR A 20 29.21 16.81 -1.95
CA THR A 20 29.61 16.91 -0.56
C THR A 20 28.81 18.03 0.11
N ALA A 21 28.08 17.74 1.19
CA ALA A 21 27.65 18.75 2.15
C ALA A 21 27.91 18.22 3.56
N CYS A 22 28.90 18.84 4.18
CA CYS A 22 29.38 18.70 5.54
C CYS A 22 28.81 19.86 6.36
N GLY A 23 28.32 19.57 7.57
CA GLY A 23 27.90 20.52 8.60
C GLY A 23 27.09 19.73 9.63
N GLY A 24 27.65 19.31 10.78
CA GLY A 24 28.11 20.16 11.88
C GLY A 24 26.87 20.60 12.66
N GLY A 25 26.61 20.28 13.93
CA GLY A 25 27.38 19.82 15.07
C GLY A 25 26.67 20.42 16.29
N GLY A 26 26.40 19.66 17.36
CA GLY A 26 25.70 20.20 18.53
C GLY A 26 25.43 19.15 19.60
N GLY A 27 26.41 18.95 20.48
CA GLY A 27 26.28 18.10 21.66
C GLY A 27 25.49 18.78 22.78
N GLY A 28 24.82 17.95 23.58
CA GLY A 28 24.15 18.37 24.81
C GLY A 28 23.85 17.14 25.66
N SER A 29 24.85 16.67 26.40
CA SER A 29 24.66 15.67 27.45
C SER A 29 24.08 16.37 28.68
N ASN A 30 22.95 15.88 29.20
CA ASN A 30 22.69 16.01 30.63
C ASN A 30 22.24 14.66 31.18
N LYS A 31 23.08 14.09 32.05
CA LYS A 31 22.87 12.86 32.79
C LYS A 31 22.38 13.24 34.18
N THR A 32 21.19 12.80 34.56
CA THR A 32 20.82 12.64 35.96
C THR A 32 19.90 11.43 36.10
N THR A 33 20.51 10.30 36.49
CA THR A 33 19.91 9.16 37.20
C THR A 33 19.37 9.67 38.55
N THR A 34 18.24 9.25 39.12
CA THR A 34 17.76 7.87 39.42
C THR A 34 16.36 7.98 40.06
N GLY A 35 15.50 6.96 39.95
CA GLY A 35 14.44 6.72 40.95
C GLY A 35 13.04 6.37 40.43
N GLU A 36 12.87 5.13 39.97
CA GLU A 36 11.73 4.21 40.20
C GLU A 36 10.31 4.77 40.44
N ASN A 37 9.37 4.48 39.53
CA ASN A 37 8.29 3.51 39.83
C ASN A 37 7.52 3.05 38.59
N ASN A 38 7.34 1.73 38.49
CA ASN A 38 6.56 1.02 37.50
C ASN A 38 5.07 1.37 37.56
N THR A 39 4.45 1.70 36.43
CA THR A 39 3.13 1.18 36.01
C THR A 39 2.99 1.43 34.51
N SER A 40 3.39 0.44 33.72
CA SER A 40 3.15 0.38 32.28
C SER A 40 1.69 0.01 32.02
N SER A 41 0.85 1.01 31.74
CA SER A 41 -0.37 0.82 30.95
C SER A 41 -0.15 1.47 29.59
N SER A 42 0.46 0.69 28.68
CA SER A 42 0.54 1.03 27.26
C SER A 42 -0.84 0.79 26.62
N ASN A 43 -1.77 1.73 26.82
CA ASN A 43 -2.83 1.97 25.84
C ASN A 43 -2.40 3.14 24.97
N GLN A 44 -1.36 2.90 24.15
CA GLN A 44 -1.07 3.76 23.02
C GLN A 44 -2.04 3.39 21.90
N SER A 45 -3.32 3.70 22.11
CA SER A 45 -4.22 3.96 21.00
C SER A 45 -3.75 5.29 20.40
N SER A 46 -2.79 5.21 19.48
CA SER A 46 -2.48 6.31 18.60
C SER A 46 -3.73 6.55 17.75
N SER A 47 -4.63 7.39 18.24
CA SER A 47 -5.72 7.94 17.47
C SER A 47 -5.08 8.79 16.38
N VAL A 48 -4.75 8.16 15.25
CA VAL A 48 -4.40 8.87 14.03
C VAL A 48 -5.58 9.81 13.77
N ALA A 49 -5.35 11.12 13.83
CA ALA A 49 -6.40 12.10 13.64
C ALA A 49 -7.08 11.83 12.29
N ASN A 50 -8.39 11.60 12.31
CA ASN A 50 -9.16 11.44 11.08
C ASN A 50 -9.00 12.70 10.24
N ASN A 51 -8.54 12.55 9.00
CA ASN A 51 -8.55 13.62 8.02
C ASN A 51 -9.81 13.46 7.16
N PRO A 52 -10.76 14.42 7.19
CA PRO A 52 -12.03 14.31 6.47
C PRO A 52 -11.86 14.14 4.97
N ASP A 53 -10.71 14.53 4.42
CA ASP A 53 -10.38 14.30 3.01
C ASP A 53 -10.36 12.81 2.63
N PHE A 54 -10.19 11.91 3.60
CA PHE A 54 -10.13 10.45 3.35
C PHE A 54 -11.40 9.70 3.78
N ASP A 55 -12.45 10.37 4.25
CA ASP A 55 -13.68 9.70 4.71
C ASP A 55 -14.31 8.83 3.61
N ALA A 56 -14.25 9.30 2.35
CA ALA A 56 -14.78 8.59 1.19
C ALA A 56 -14.08 7.24 0.94
N VAL A 57 -12.77 7.19 1.18
CA VAL A 57 -11.91 6.02 0.88
C VAL A 57 -11.59 5.16 2.09
N THR A 58 -11.89 5.63 3.30
CA THR A 58 -11.65 4.85 4.50
C THR A 58 -12.52 3.59 4.50
N GLY A 59 -11.89 2.44 4.71
CA GLY A 59 -12.57 1.14 4.73
C GLY A 59 -11.71 -0.02 4.25
N VAL A 60 -12.34 -1.18 4.17
CA VAL A 60 -11.74 -2.42 3.65
C VAL A 60 -12.21 -2.65 2.22
N TYR A 61 -11.29 -3.08 1.36
CA TYR A 61 -11.51 -3.40 -0.04
C TYR A 61 -11.12 -4.84 -0.30
N ASP A 62 -11.91 -5.53 -1.12
CA ASP A 62 -11.54 -6.88 -1.59
C ASP A 62 -10.37 -6.78 -2.56
N ALA A 63 -9.34 -7.56 -2.28
CA ALA A 63 -8.12 -7.63 -3.04
C ALA A 63 -7.82 -9.08 -3.48
N SER A 64 -8.78 -9.99 -3.26
CA SER A 64 -8.63 -11.42 -3.52
C SER A 64 -8.49 -11.73 -5.01
N ILE A 65 -7.71 -12.77 -5.29
CA ILE A 65 -7.53 -13.34 -6.62
C ILE A 65 -7.88 -14.82 -6.62
N THR A 66 -8.57 -15.26 -7.66
CA THR A 66 -8.85 -16.69 -7.88
C THR A 66 -8.10 -17.14 -9.12
N ASN A 67 -7.23 -18.13 -8.97
CA ASN A 67 -6.48 -18.74 -10.06
C ASN A 67 -6.70 -20.25 -10.05
N ASN A 68 -7.19 -20.80 -11.18
CA ASN A 68 -7.49 -22.23 -11.33
C ASN A 68 -8.39 -22.80 -10.21
N GLY A 69 -9.38 -22.01 -9.77
CA GLY A 69 -10.31 -22.39 -8.69
C GLY A 69 -9.74 -22.30 -7.28
N ILE A 70 -8.45 -21.95 -7.13
CA ILE A 70 -7.82 -21.67 -5.83
C ILE A 70 -7.95 -20.18 -5.56
N LYS A 71 -8.63 -19.83 -4.47
CA LYS A 71 -8.79 -18.46 -3.98
C LYS A 71 -7.65 -18.13 -3.01
N ASP A 72 -6.95 -17.06 -3.33
CA ASP A 72 -5.99 -16.34 -2.49
C ASP A 72 -6.71 -15.08 -1.96
N GLU A 73 -7.08 -15.11 -0.69
CA GLU A 73 -7.89 -14.10 0.00
C GLU A 73 -7.00 -13.00 0.57
N SER A 74 -7.13 -11.80 0.00
CA SER A 74 -6.39 -10.64 0.48
C SER A 74 -7.28 -9.41 0.52
N TYR A 75 -6.91 -8.47 1.38
CA TYR A 75 -7.71 -7.30 1.68
C TYR A 75 -6.82 -6.07 1.78
N LEU A 76 -7.33 -4.94 1.31
CA LEU A 76 -6.70 -3.64 1.51
C LEU A 76 -7.51 -2.85 2.53
N TYR A 77 -6.86 -2.39 3.59
CA TYR A 77 -7.44 -1.41 4.49
C TYR A 77 -6.84 -0.04 4.22
N ILE A 78 -7.71 0.95 3.97
CA ILE A 78 -7.35 2.36 3.91
C ILE A 78 -7.85 3.00 5.21
N SER A 79 -6.91 3.55 5.98
CA SER A 79 -7.21 4.28 7.23
C SER A 79 -7.68 5.71 6.98
N GLY A 80 -8.19 6.37 8.02
CA GLY A 80 -8.64 7.78 7.99
C GLY A 80 -7.53 8.81 7.71
N SER A 81 -6.27 8.40 7.63
CA SER A 81 -5.15 9.23 7.16
C SER A 81 -4.71 8.91 5.73
N GLY A 82 -5.39 8.00 5.04
CA GLY A 82 -5.02 7.53 3.72
C GLY A 82 -3.90 6.48 3.70
N LYS A 83 -3.39 6.04 4.87
CA LYS A 83 -2.42 4.94 4.92
C LYS A 83 -3.08 3.62 4.52
N ILE A 84 -2.42 2.89 3.63
CA ILE A 84 -2.82 1.58 3.11
C ILE A 84 -2.13 0.49 3.93
N THR A 85 -2.88 -0.53 4.34
CA THR A 85 -2.35 -1.79 4.89
C THR A 85 -2.88 -2.96 4.08
N ALA A 86 -1.99 -3.80 3.57
CA ALA A 86 -2.36 -5.00 2.84
C ALA A 86 -2.37 -6.20 3.77
N TYR A 87 -3.48 -6.93 3.82
CA TYR A 87 -3.64 -8.12 4.64
C TYR A 87 -3.75 -9.36 3.75
N ASN A 88 -3.06 -10.42 4.15
CA ASN A 88 -3.23 -11.78 3.64
C ASN A 88 -3.98 -12.63 4.67
N TYR A 89 -4.97 -13.41 4.23
CA TYR A 89 -5.70 -14.35 5.06
C TYR A 89 -5.18 -15.77 4.87
N LEU A 90 -4.45 -16.28 5.87
CA LEU A 90 -3.71 -17.54 5.73
C LEU A 90 -4.59 -18.79 5.76
N GLY A 91 -5.85 -18.66 6.17
CA GLY A 91 -6.80 -19.78 6.26
C GLY A 91 -7.54 -20.06 4.95
N ASP A 92 -7.11 -19.47 3.85
CA ASP A 92 -7.71 -19.67 2.54
C ASP A 92 -7.24 -20.96 1.84
N SER A 93 -7.72 -21.18 0.62
CA SER A 93 -7.37 -22.35 -0.17
C SER A 93 -5.97 -22.31 -0.77
N LYS A 94 -5.31 -21.15 -0.76
CA LYS A 94 -3.99 -20.93 -1.34
C LYS A 94 -2.88 -21.23 -0.33
N ASP A 95 -3.00 -20.71 0.88
CA ASP A 95 -2.01 -20.78 1.94
C ASP A 95 -2.21 -22.00 2.83
N VAL A 96 -3.45 -22.42 3.07
CA VAL A 96 -3.81 -23.61 3.87
C VAL A 96 -3.16 -23.57 5.27
N GLY A 97 -3.02 -22.37 5.82
CA GLY A 97 -2.43 -22.09 7.12
C GLY A 97 -3.47 -21.94 8.23
N ASN A 98 -3.07 -21.23 9.29
CA ASN A 98 -3.97 -20.92 10.39
C ASN A 98 -5.10 -19.97 9.92
N ASN A 99 -6.29 -20.12 10.50
CA ASN A 99 -7.41 -19.19 10.31
C ASN A 99 -7.11 -17.84 11.01
N CYS A 100 -6.25 -17.03 10.38
CA CYS A 100 -5.84 -15.73 10.86
C CYS A 100 -5.36 -14.84 9.71
N TYR A 101 -5.34 -13.53 9.98
CA TYR A 101 -4.82 -12.52 9.07
C TYR A 101 -3.41 -12.11 9.47
N ARG A 102 -2.61 -11.69 8.49
CA ARG A 102 -1.37 -10.94 8.75
C ARG A 102 -1.14 -9.90 7.68
N VAL A 103 -0.22 -8.97 7.94
CA VAL A 103 0.25 -8.06 6.89
C VAL A 103 0.90 -8.88 5.78
N ALA A 104 0.61 -8.50 4.53
CA ALA A 104 1.18 -9.14 3.36
C ALA A 104 2.71 -8.98 3.35
N THR A 105 3.42 -10.07 3.09
CA THR A 105 4.89 -10.11 3.01
C THR A 105 5.35 -10.23 1.56
N GLU A 106 6.66 -10.05 1.33
CA GLU A 106 7.24 -10.01 -0.02
C GLU A 106 6.71 -11.12 -0.95
N LYS A 107 6.38 -10.71 -2.19
CA LYS A 107 5.80 -11.54 -3.28
C LYS A 107 4.33 -11.94 -3.10
N GLU A 108 3.70 -11.65 -1.97
CA GLU A 108 2.26 -11.85 -1.81
C GLU A 108 1.47 -10.78 -2.56
N THR A 109 0.20 -11.11 -2.82
CA THR A 109 -0.76 -10.17 -3.40
C THR A 109 -0.79 -8.89 -2.57
N ASN A 110 -0.57 -7.75 -3.24
CA ASN A 110 -0.58 -6.41 -2.67
C ASN A 110 0.52 -6.06 -1.65
N ALA A 111 1.52 -6.91 -1.41
CA ALA A 111 2.64 -6.54 -0.54
C ALA A 111 3.34 -5.24 -1.00
N VAL A 112 3.33 -4.96 -2.31
CA VAL A 112 3.97 -3.79 -2.92
C VAL A 112 3.30 -2.45 -2.58
N ILE A 113 2.00 -2.46 -2.21
CA ILE A 113 1.24 -1.26 -1.83
C ILE A 113 1.13 -1.09 -0.31
N ASP A 114 1.60 -2.07 0.48
CA ASP A 114 1.58 -1.97 1.94
C ASP A 114 2.39 -0.77 2.44
N GLY A 115 1.86 -0.09 3.45
CA GLY A 115 2.49 1.07 4.08
C GLY A 115 2.49 2.35 3.23
N LYS A 116 2.04 2.31 1.97
CA LYS A 116 1.88 3.51 1.13
C LYS A 116 0.77 4.41 1.69
N THR A 117 0.83 5.69 1.37
CA THR A 117 -0.17 6.69 1.79
C THR A 117 -0.76 7.35 0.56
N LEU A 118 -2.09 7.46 0.54
CA LEU A 118 -2.81 8.17 -0.50
C LEU A 118 -2.57 9.69 -0.36
N THR A 119 -2.44 10.37 -1.49
CA THR A 119 -2.46 11.83 -1.58
C THR A 119 -3.77 12.26 -2.22
N PHE A 120 -4.53 13.15 -1.57
CA PHE A 120 -5.80 13.64 -2.10
C PHE A 120 -5.60 14.93 -2.93
N SER A 121 -6.17 14.95 -4.12
CA SER A 121 -6.27 16.15 -4.97
C SER A 121 -7.73 16.59 -5.06
N LYS A 122 -8.07 17.66 -4.32
CA LYS A 122 -9.41 18.25 -4.37
C LYS A 122 -9.77 18.80 -5.75
N ALA A 123 -8.80 19.36 -6.47
CA ALA A 123 -9.02 19.94 -7.80
C ALA A 123 -9.48 18.89 -8.82
N ASN A 124 -8.98 17.66 -8.69
CA ASN A 124 -9.24 16.57 -9.62
C ASN A 124 -10.22 15.53 -9.06
N SER A 125 -10.62 15.65 -7.79
CA SER A 125 -11.44 14.65 -7.08
C SER A 125 -10.84 13.24 -7.18
N GLU A 126 -9.56 13.12 -6.84
CA GLU A 126 -8.85 11.86 -6.96
C GLU A 126 -7.88 11.64 -5.79
N TYR A 127 -7.65 10.37 -5.47
CA TYR A 127 -6.57 9.95 -4.59
C TYR A 127 -5.47 9.29 -5.41
N THR A 128 -4.22 9.60 -5.10
CA THR A 128 -3.07 9.03 -5.80
C THR A 128 -2.14 8.30 -4.86
N THR A 129 -1.52 7.24 -5.37
CA THR A 129 -0.39 6.56 -4.72
C THR A 129 0.58 6.08 -5.78
N THR A 130 1.86 5.96 -5.44
CA THR A 130 2.92 5.56 -6.37
C THR A 130 3.48 4.20 -5.98
N ILE A 131 3.57 3.31 -6.97
CA ILE A 131 4.16 1.98 -6.84
C ILE A 131 5.13 1.81 -8.00
N ASN A 132 6.41 1.56 -7.70
CA ASN A 132 7.44 1.30 -8.72
C ASN A 132 7.39 2.34 -9.87
N ASP A 133 7.44 3.62 -9.51
CA ASP A 133 7.36 4.79 -10.41
C ASP A 133 6.06 4.94 -11.23
N ASN A 134 5.07 4.08 -11.01
CA ASN A 134 3.76 4.17 -11.63
C ASN A 134 2.75 4.75 -10.65
N THR A 135 1.93 5.69 -11.13
CA THR A 135 0.83 6.25 -10.35
C THR A 135 -0.42 5.39 -10.48
N ILE A 136 -1.04 5.10 -9.34
CA ILE A 136 -2.40 4.63 -9.23
C ILE A 136 -3.28 5.81 -8.86
N VAL A 137 -4.34 6.02 -9.63
CA VAL A 137 -5.36 7.04 -9.37
C VAL A 137 -6.65 6.34 -8.99
N TRP A 138 -7.24 6.74 -7.87
CA TRP A 138 -8.52 6.31 -7.37
C TRP A 138 -9.49 7.46 -7.57
N GLN A 139 -10.33 7.37 -8.60
CA GLN A 139 -11.24 8.45 -8.99
C GLN A 139 -12.47 8.46 -8.08
N LEU A 140 -12.69 9.57 -7.38
CA LEU A 140 -13.85 9.78 -6.54
C LEU A 140 -15.05 10.17 -7.40
N ASP A 141 -16.15 9.44 -7.27
CA ASP A 141 -17.46 9.96 -7.67
C ASP A 141 -18.01 10.78 -6.50
N THR A 142 -18.08 12.09 -6.70
CA THR A 142 -18.50 13.06 -5.69
C THR A 142 -19.99 12.96 -5.35
N ASN A 143 -20.81 12.32 -6.19
CA ASN A 143 -22.23 12.13 -5.90
C ASN A 143 -22.46 10.99 -4.91
N SER A 144 -21.72 9.91 -5.06
CA SER A 144 -21.81 8.71 -4.21
C SER A 144 -20.79 8.69 -3.07
N ASN A 145 -19.86 9.66 -3.05
CA ASN A 145 -18.72 9.72 -2.13
C ASN A 145 -17.95 8.39 -2.08
N SER A 146 -17.70 7.80 -3.25
CA SER A 146 -17.09 6.48 -3.39
C SER A 146 -16.10 6.42 -4.55
N ILE A 147 -15.18 5.45 -4.52
CA ILE A 147 -14.26 5.25 -5.64
C ILE A 147 -15.01 4.57 -6.78
N SER A 148 -15.11 5.29 -7.90
CA SER A 148 -15.80 4.82 -9.09
C SER A 148 -14.90 3.99 -10.01
N LYS A 149 -13.62 4.35 -10.07
CA LYS A 149 -12.64 3.78 -11.00
C LYS A 149 -11.23 3.83 -10.42
N ILE A 150 -10.42 2.87 -10.84
CA ILE A 150 -8.99 2.80 -10.58
C ILE A 150 -8.26 2.94 -11.92
N VAL A 151 -7.30 3.85 -11.98
CA VAL A 151 -6.42 4.05 -13.14
C VAL A 151 -4.99 3.69 -12.77
N TYR A 152 -4.36 2.78 -13.52
CA TYR A 152 -2.96 2.40 -13.34
C TYR A 152 -2.11 2.87 -14.54
N GLY A 153 -1.01 3.59 -14.26
CA GLY A 153 -0.06 4.02 -15.29
C GLY A 153 -0.69 4.89 -16.38
N GLY A 154 -1.77 5.61 -16.06
CA GLY A 154 -2.54 6.45 -16.99
C GLY A 154 -3.28 5.73 -18.11
N SER A 155 -3.24 4.40 -18.17
CA SER A 155 -3.69 3.63 -19.34
C SER A 155 -4.76 2.58 -19.01
N ILE A 156 -4.66 1.93 -17.86
CA ILE A 156 -5.58 0.86 -17.47
C ILE A 156 -6.65 1.46 -16.57
N THR A 157 -7.92 1.41 -16.98
CA THR A 157 -9.05 1.98 -16.22
C THR A 157 -10.12 0.92 -15.99
N SER A 158 -10.43 0.60 -14.73
CA SER A 158 -11.44 -0.39 -14.35
C SER A 158 -11.93 -0.16 -12.91
N SER A 159 -13.07 -0.74 -12.54
CA SER A 159 -13.49 -0.84 -11.13
C SER A 159 -12.66 -1.88 -10.37
N LYS A 160 -12.07 -2.86 -11.06
CA LYS A 160 -11.11 -3.81 -10.50
C LYS A 160 -9.90 -3.94 -11.39
N ILE A 161 -8.71 -3.78 -10.82
CA ILE A 161 -7.44 -4.07 -11.49
C ILE A 161 -6.79 -5.31 -10.88
N ALA A 162 -6.16 -6.13 -11.70
CA ALA A 162 -5.33 -7.26 -11.29
C ALA A 162 -4.14 -7.32 -12.25
N LEU A 163 -2.95 -6.99 -11.76
CA LEU A 163 -1.75 -6.75 -12.58
C LEU A 163 -0.52 -7.34 -11.88
N THR A 164 0.52 -7.63 -12.66
CA THR A 164 1.85 -7.93 -12.12
C THR A 164 2.77 -6.74 -12.37
N VAL A 165 3.32 -6.15 -11.31
CA VAL A 165 4.19 -4.98 -11.35
C VAL A 165 5.54 -5.37 -10.78
N ALA A 166 6.59 -5.34 -11.60
CA ALA A 166 7.96 -5.71 -11.21
C ALA A 166 8.04 -7.06 -10.46
N GLY A 167 7.25 -8.05 -10.91
CA GLY A 167 7.20 -9.38 -10.30
C GLY A 167 6.31 -9.51 -9.05
N SER A 168 5.64 -8.43 -8.62
CA SER A 168 4.67 -8.44 -7.52
C SER A 168 3.23 -8.35 -8.04
N SER A 169 2.31 -9.07 -7.42
CA SER A 169 0.88 -9.00 -7.75
C SER A 169 0.24 -7.78 -7.10
N LEU A 170 -0.53 -7.01 -7.87
CA LEU A 170 -1.35 -5.89 -7.42
C LEU A 170 -2.79 -6.14 -7.85
N VAL A 171 -3.69 -6.27 -6.88
CA VAL A 171 -5.12 -6.47 -7.08
C VAL A 171 -5.88 -5.46 -6.24
N VAL A 172 -6.71 -4.64 -6.87
CA VAL A 172 -7.48 -3.61 -6.17
C VAL A 172 -8.87 -3.55 -6.77
N ASP A 173 -9.89 -3.67 -5.93
CA ASP A 173 -11.29 -3.36 -6.26
C ASP A 173 -11.64 -1.96 -5.75
N SER A 174 -12.45 -1.21 -6.51
CA SER A 174 -12.89 0.13 -6.16
C SER A 174 -14.00 0.13 -5.13
N LYS A 175 -14.64 -1.03 -4.90
CA LYS A 175 -15.76 -1.16 -3.98
C LYS A 175 -15.30 -1.59 -2.59
N LYS A 176 -15.73 -0.82 -1.59
CA LYS A 176 -15.60 -1.20 -0.18
C LYS A 176 -16.45 -2.43 0.11
N ILE A 177 -15.90 -3.35 0.91
CA ILE A 177 -16.63 -4.47 1.48
C ILE A 177 -17.06 -4.15 2.91
N THR A 178 -18.12 -4.81 3.36
CA THR A 178 -18.63 -4.70 4.74
C THR A 178 -18.24 -5.89 5.60
N SER A 179 -17.77 -6.98 4.99
CA SER A 179 -17.34 -8.20 5.66
C SER A 179 -16.23 -8.89 4.85
N PRO A 180 -15.07 -9.20 5.45
CA PRO A 180 -14.66 -8.77 6.79
C PRO A 180 -14.49 -7.25 6.85
N ASN A 181 -14.81 -6.65 7.99
CA ASN A 181 -14.44 -5.27 8.31
C ASN A 181 -13.08 -5.22 9.03
N ILE A 182 -12.55 -4.02 9.29
CA ILE A 182 -11.21 -3.89 9.91
C ILE A 182 -11.16 -4.45 11.34
N THR A 183 -12.25 -4.41 12.09
CA THR A 183 -12.35 -5.03 13.43
C THR A 183 -12.27 -6.55 13.32
N ASP A 184 -12.92 -7.16 12.34
CA ASP A 184 -12.86 -8.61 12.10
C ASP A 184 -11.41 -9.04 11.79
N ILE A 185 -10.74 -8.30 10.90
CA ILE A 185 -9.33 -8.57 10.52
C ILE A 185 -8.40 -8.41 11.73
N THR A 186 -8.48 -7.28 12.44
CA THR A 186 -7.54 -6.96 13.53
C THR A 186 -7.75 -7.81 14.78
N SER A 187 -8.97 -8.30 15.03
CA SER A 187 -9.25 -9.24 16.12
C SER A 187 -8.76 -10.67 15.83
N SER A 188 -8.50 -10.98 14.56
CA SER A 188 -8.10 -12.31 14.09
C SER A 188 -6.68 -12.32 13.50
N LEU A 189 -5.79 -11.43 13.97
CA LEU A 189 -4.39 -11.44 13.54
C LEU A 189 -3.67 -12.70 14.03
N CYS A 190 -2.75 -13.21 13.22
CA CYS A 190 -1.88 -14.31 13.60
C CYS A 190 -1.02 -13.94 14.83
N LYS A 191 -0.81 -14.90 15.72
CA LYS A 191 -0.03 -14.76 16.96
C LYS A 191 1.36 -15.37 16.83
#